data_AF-X1PT76-F1
#
_entry.id   AF-X1PT76-F1
#
_cell.length_a   1.000
_cell.length_b   1.000
_cell.length_c   1.000
_cell.angle_alpha   90.00
_cell.angle_beta   90.00
_cell.angle_gamma   90.00
#
_symmetry.space_group_name_H-M   'P 1'
#
loop_
_entity.id
_entity.type
_entity.pdbx_description
1 polymer ?
#
loop_
_entity_poly.entity_id
_entity_poly.type
_entity_poly.pdbx_seq_one_letter_code
_entity_poly.pdbx_strand_id
1 'polypeptide(L)'
;MVSEISRIAQKHDIQVGIFGHASDGNLHPTFLTDERDEEEMRRVEAAVSEVFEVTLKLGGTISGEHGIGLTKMRFLPWEAKPSGLKVMKVIKDGFDPQNILNPGKIFTALGG
;
A
#
# COMPACT_ATOMS: atom_id res chain seq x y z
N MET A 1 6.65 4.76 -14.63
CA MET A 1 6.68 4.39 -13.19
C MET A 1 8.01 4.71 -12.53
N VAL A 2 9.15 4.17 -12.98
CA VAL A 2 10.48 4.48 -12.39
C VAL A 2 10.77 6.00 -12.36
N SER A 3 10.48 6.71 -13.46
CA SER A 3 10.58 8.17 -13.53
C SER A 3 9.68 8.89 -12.52
N GLU A 4 8.45 8.41 -12.34
CA GLU A 4 7.50 8.97 -11.37
C GLU A 4 7.95 8.76 -9.93
N ILE A 5 8.43 7.55 -9.58
CA ILE A 5 8.98 7.28 -8.25
C ILE A 5 10.15 8.22 -7.96
N SER A 6 11.06 8.40 -8.94
CA SER A 6 12.22 9.29 -8.79
C SER A 6 11.79 10.75 -8.62
N ARG A 7 10.79 11.21 -9.39
CA ARG A 7 10.21 12.56 -9.26
C ARG A 7 9.55 12.76 -7.90
N ILE A 8 8.81 11.77 -7.40
CA ILE A 8 8.13 11.84 -6.10
C ILE A 8 9.16 11.86 -4.97
N ALA A 9 10.18 11.01 -5.02
CA ALA A 9 11.26 11.01 -4.03
C ALA A 9 11.97 12.37 -3.96
N GLN A 10 12.26 12.97 -5.12
CA GLN A 10 12.86 14.31 -5.18
C GLN A 10 11.90 15.41 -4.67
N LYS A 11 10.61 15.33 -4.98
CA LYS A 11 9.58 16.26 -4.48
C LYS A 11 9.48 16.28 -2.95
N HIS A 12 9.62 15.12 -2.32
CA HIS A 12 9.51 14.94 -0.87
C HIS A 12 10.86 14.97 -0.15
N ASP A 13 11.96 15.25 -0.85
CA ASP A 13 13.33 15.26 -0.31
C ASP A 13 13.69 13.96 0.42
N ILE A 14 13.56 12.84 -0.30
CA ILE A 14 13.83 11.48 0.19
C ILE A 14 14.70 10.74 -0.81
N GLN A 15 15.64 9.93 -0.32
CA GLN A 15 16.43 9.05 -1.15
C GLN A 15 15.68 7.73 -1.41
N VAL A 16 15.68 7.26 -2.66
CA VAL A 16 15.00 6.01 -3.06
C VAL A 16 15.94 5.07 -3.79
N GLY A 17 15.96 3.81 -3.39
CA GLY A 17 16.46 2.69 -4.18
C GLY A 17 15.31 2.00 -4.90
N ILE A 18 15.45 1.68 -6.19
CA ILE A 18 14.41 0.99 -6.96
C ILE A 18 15.02 -0.28 -7.54
N PHE A 19 14.51 -1.43 -7.12
CA PHE A 19 14.81 -2.75 -7.69
C PHE A 19 13.50 -3.48 -8.00
N GLY A 20 13.56 -4.66 -8.60
CA GLY A 20 12.36 -5.44 -8.84
C GLY A 20 12.50 -6.45 -9.96
N HIS A 21 11.38 -7.06 -10.30
CA HIS A 21 11.28 -8.13 -11.27
C HIS A 21 10.86 -7.55 -12.62
N ALA A 22 11.82 -7.44 -13.54
CA ALA A 22 11.57 -6.84 -14.85
C ALA A 22 10.58 -7.66 -15.72
N SER A 23 10.51 -8.98 -15.51
CA SER A 23 9.72 -9.90 -16.35
C SER A 23 8.21 -9.79 -16.16
N ASP A 24 7.74 -9.48 -14.95
CA ASP A 24 6.31 -9.34 -14.63
C ASP A 24 5.94 -7.89 -14.23
N GLY A 25 6.91 -6.98 -14.26
CA GLY A 25 6.69 -5.54 -14.05
C GLY A 25 6.57 -5.14 -12.58
N ASN A 26 6.99 -6.00 -11.64
CA ASN A 26 6.93 -5.70 -10.22
C ASN A 26 8.14 -4.83 -9.79
N LEU A 27 7.86 -3.64 -9.24
CA LEU A 27 8.88 -2.71 -8.73
C LEU A 27 8.82 -2.63 -7.20
N HIS A 28 10.00 -2.60 -6.59
CA HIS A 28 10.25 -2.51 -5.16
C HIS A 28 10.99 -1.20 -4.85
N PRO A 29 10.30 -0.04 -4.87
CA PRO A 29 10.86 1.19 -4.37
C PRO A 29 11.04 1.09 -2.85
N THR A 30 12.26 1.37 -2.39
CA THR A 30 12.65 1.38 -0.98
C THR A 30 13.18 2.76 -0.65
N PHE A 31 12.47 3.49 0.22
CA PHE A 31 12.92 4.78 0.72
C PHE A 31 13.96 4.55 1.82
N LEU A 32 15.11 5.23 1.70
CA LEU A 32 16.13 5.26 2.75
C LEU A 32 15.78 6.42 3.70
N THR A 33 15.62 6.11 4.99
CA THR A 33 15.08 7.04 5.98
C THR A 33 15.69 6.74 7.34
N ASP A 34 15.72 7.74 8.22
CA ASP A 34 15.93 7.59 9.66
C ASP A 34 14.56 7.57 10.36
N GLU A 35 14.17 6.41 10.88
CA GLU A 35 12.89 6.24 11.59
C GLU A 35 12.74 7.11 12.85
N ARG A 36 13.85 7.68 13.35
CA ARG A 36 13.86 8.56 14.50
C ARG A 36 13.55 10.02 14.12
N ASP A 37 13.65 10.37 12.85
CA ASP A 37 13.27 11.69 12.33
C ASP A 37 11.79 11.66 11.96
N GLU A 38 10.95 12.18 12.85
CA GLU A 38 9.50 12.20 12.63
C GLU A 38 9.11 13.04 11.40
N GLU A 39 9.83 14.12 11.09
CA GLU A 39 9.51 14.97 9.93
C GLU A 39 9.88 14.27 8.63
N GLU A 40 11.02 13.56 8.60
CA GLU A 40 11.37 12.69 7.47
C GLU A 40 10.31 11.61 7.28
N MET A 41 9.87 10.96 8.36
CA MET A 41 8.83 9.93 8.28
C MET A 41 7.50 10.47 7.77
N ARG A 42 7.10 11.70 8.11
CA ARG A 42 5.93 12.37 7.50
C ARG A 42 6.07 12.53 5.99
N ARG A 43 7.26 12.96 5.51
CA ARG A 43 7.53 13.06 4.07
C ARG A 43 7.48 11.68 3.40
N VAL A 44 8.02 10.65 4.06
CA VAL A 44 8.02 9.27 3.56
C VAL A 44 6.60 8.73 3.41
N GLU A 45 5.75 8.92 4.40
CA GLU A 45 4.35 8.50 4.32
C GLU A 45 3.59 9.22 3.19
N ALA A 46 3.88 10.50 2.96
CA ALA A 46 3.32 11.27 1.84
C ALA A 46 3.82 10.74 0.50
N ALA A 47 5.13 10.46 0.37
CA ALA A 47 5.74 9.89 -0.83
C ALA A 47 5.17 8.50 -1.16
N VAL A 48 5.03 7.61 -0.16
CA VAL A 48 4.40 6.28 -0.32
C VAL A 48 2.97 6.43 -0.85
N SER A 49 2.20 7.35 -0.28
CA SER A 49 0.81 7.57 -0.67
C SER A 49 0.70 8.05 -2.13
N GLU A 50 1.56 8.99 -2.54
CA GLU A 50 1.61 9.50 -3.92
C GLU A 50 2.07 8.42 -4.91
N VAL A 51 3.06 7.59 -4.55
CA VAL A 51 3.50 6.45 -5.39
C VAL A 51 2.35 5.48 -5.64
N PHE A 52 1.57 5.13 -4.61
CA PHE A 52 0.42 4.25 -4.78
C PHE A 52 -0.71 4.87 -5.59
N GLU A 53 -0.98 6.16 -5.39
CA GLU A 53 -1.95 6.88 -6.20
C GLU A 53 -1.57 6.86 -7.70
N VAL A 54 -0.30 7.16 -8.02
CA VAL A 54 0.22 7.10 -9.39
C VAL A 54 0.16 5.67 -9.95
N THR A 55 0.54 4.67 -9.14
CA THR A 55 0.47 3.25 -9.54
C THR A 55 -0.93 2.88 -10.01
N LEU A 56 -1.95 3.22 -9.21
CA LEU A 56 -3.35 2.92 -9.52
C LEU A 56 -3.87 3.74 -10.71
N LYS A 57 -3.49 5.01 -10.83
CA LYS A 57 -3.84 5.87 -11.99
C LYS A 57 -3.29 5.32 -13.30
N LEU A 58 -2.14 4.66 -13.26
CA LEU A 58 -1.53 4.00 -14.43
C LEU A 58 -2.10 2.59 -14.70
N GLY A 59 -3.12 2.16 -13.95
CA GLY A 59 -3.73 0.83 -14.09
C GLY A 59 -2.91 -0.30 -13.48
N GLY A 60 -1.88 0.02 -12.69
CA GLY A 60 -1.11 -0.96 -11.92
C GLY A 60 -1.84 -1.39 -10.64
N THR A 61 -1.16 -2.23 -9.86
CA THR A 61 -1.64 -2.75 -8.58
C THR A 61 -0.68 -2.35 -7.46
N ILE A 62 -1.20 -2.12 -6.25
CA ILE A 62 -0.39 -1.87 -5.05
C ILE A 62 0.01 -3.18 -4.35
N SER A 63 -0.43 -4.32 -4.88
CA SER A 63 -0.13 -5.66 -4.40
C SER A 63 0.58 -6.46 -5.49
N GLY A 64 1.56 -7.26 -5.11
CA GLY A 64 2.29 -8.14 -6.03
C GLY A 64 2.61 -9.43 -5.30
N GLU A 65 3.90 -9.74 -5.17
CA GLU A 65 4.37 -10.83 -4.30
C GLU A 65 4.10 -10.58 -2.81
N HIS A 66 4.03 -9.30 -2.42
CA HIS A 66 3.70 -8.89 -1.06
C HIS A 66 2.23 -8.46 -0.98
N GLY A 67 1.52 -8.99 0.02
CA GLY A 67 0.13 -8.62 0.30
C GLY A 67 -0.04 -7.21 0.87
N ILE A 68 -1.29 -6.86 1.16
CA ILE A 68 -1.69 -5.52 1.64
C ILE A 68 -1.20 -5.22 3.07
N GLY A 69 -1.23 -6.22 3.95
CA GLY A 69 -0.70 -6.04 5.31
C GLY A 69 -1.49 -5.00 6.12
N LEU A 70 -0.83 -4.40 7.14
CA LEU A 70 -1.35 -3.22 7.83
C LEU A 70 -0.96 -1.94 7.06
N THR A 71 0.26 -1.93 6.54
CA THR A 71 0.89 -0.80 5.87
C THR A 71 0.09 -0.30 4.67
N LYS A 72 -0.42 -1.21 3.82
CA LYS A 72 -1.16 -0.82 2.61
C LYS A 72 -2.68 -0.81 2.81
N MET A 73 -3.17 -1.16 4.00
CA MET A 73 -4.60 -1.30 4.29
C MET A 73 -5.40 -0.04 3.95
N ARG A 74 -4.84 1.14 4.26
CA ARG A 74 -5.47 2.44 3.97
C ARG A 74 -5.71 2.72 2.48
N PHE A 75 -4.99 2.05 1.60
CA PHE A 75 -5.06 2.23 0.15
C PHE A 75 -5.91 1.16 -0.55
N LEU A 76 -6.22 0.06 0.14
CA LEU A 76 -7.04 -1.01 -0.43
C LEU A 76 -8.39 -0.53 -1.00
N PRO A 77 -9.09 0.46 -0.41
CA PRO A 77 -10.30 1.00 -1.03
C PRO A 77 -10.09 1.62 -2.42
N TRP A 78 -8.89 2.15 -2.70
CA TRP A 78 -8.57 2.75 -4.00
C TRP A 78 -8.43 1.68 -5.08
N GLU A 79 -7.89 0.52 -4.73
CA GLU A 79 -7.68 -0.61 -5.63
C GLU A 79 -8.93 -1.48 -5.78
N ALA A 80 -9.44 -2.01 -4.67
CA ALA A 80 -10.49 -3.02 -4.67
C ALA A 80 -11.89 -2.44 -4.91
N LYS A 81 -12.05 -1.13 -4.69
CA LYS A 81 -13.33 -0.41 -4.71
C LYS A 81 -14.34 -0.97 -3.67
N PRO A 82 -15.48 -0.30 -3.43
CA PRO A 82 -16.46 -0.77 -2.46
C PRO A 82 -17.02 -2.18 -2.74
N SER A 83 -17.18 -2.54 -4.01
CA SER A 83 -17.68 -3.87 -4.40
C SER A 83 -16.69 -4.99 -4.08
N GLY A 84 -15.40 -4.80 -4.38
CA GLY A 84 -14.36 -5.79 -4.07
C GLY A 84 -14.19 -5.97 -2.57
N LEU A 85 -14.19 -4.87 -1.80
CA LEU A 85 -14.16 -4.93 -0.32
C LEU A 85 -15.35 -5.70 0.25
N LYS A 86 -16.56 -5.51 -0.30
CA LYS A 86 -17.76 -6.25 0.12
C LYS A 86 -17.61 -7.75 -0.11
N VAL A 87 -17.10 -8.16 -1.28
CA VAL A 87 -16.87 -9.58 -1.58
C VAL A 87 -15.85 -10.18 -0.62
N MET A 88 -14.73 -9.51 -0.38
CA MET A 88 -13.72 -9.96 0.59
C MET A 88 -14.31 -10.11 2.00
N LYS A 89 -15.17 -9.18 2.43
CA LYS A 89 -15.82 -9.24 3.74
C LYS A 89 -16.81 -10.41 3.86
N VAL A 90 -17.61 -10.65 2.83
CA VAL A 90 -18.52 -11.82 2.78
C VAL A 90 -17.75 -13.14 2.89
N ILE A 91 -16.61 -13.25 2.18
CA ILE A 91 -15.75 -14.43 2.29
C ILE A 91 -15.20 -14.56 3.72
N LYS A 92 -14.66 -13.48 4.29
CA LYS A 92 -14.13 -13.46 5.65
C LYS A 92 -15.17 -13.94 6.67
N ASP A 93 -16.39 -13.40 6.61
CA ASP A 93 -17.46 -13.73 7.57
C ASP A 93 -17.98 -15.16 7.38
N GLY A 94 -17.94 -15.69 6.16
CA GLY A 94 -18.32 -17.08 5.87
C GLY A 94 -17.34 -18.12 6.44
N PHE A 95 -16.04 -17.82 6.45
CA PHE A 95 -15.00 -18.72 6.97
C PHE A 95 -14.60 -18.44 8.41
N ASP A 96 -14.87 -17.25 8.93
CA ASP A 96 -14.51 -16.83 10.29
C ASP A 96 -15.65 -16.06 10.98
N PRO A 97 -16.77 -16.74 11.28
CA PRO A 97 -17.95 -16.12 11.90
C PRO A 97 -17.66 -15.58 13.31
N GLN A 98 -16.61 -16.07 13.98
CA GLN A 98 -16.20 -15.61 15.31
C GLN A 98 -15.10 -14.53 15.27
N ASN A 99 -14.64 -14.16 14.07
CA ASN A 99 -13.58 -13.17 13.85
C ASN A 99 -12.27 -13.47 14.61
N ILE A 100 -11.86 -14.74 14.70
CA ILE A 100 -10.64 -15.19 15.41
C ILE A 100 -9.40 -15.27 14.51
N LEU A 101 -9.59 -15.33 13.19
CA LEU A 101 -8.50 -15.46 12.22
C LEU A 101 -7.93 -14.08 11.89
N ASN A 102 -6.98 -13.61 12.71
CA ASN A 102 -6.24 -12.35 12.52
C ASN A 102 -7.16 -11.10 12.48
N PRO A 103 -7.89 -10.82 13.58
CA PRO A 103 -8.82 -9.68 13.66
C PRO A 103 -8.10 -8.34 13.47
N GLY A 104 -8.79 -7.37 12.90
CA GLY A 104 -8.22 -6.04 12.63
C GLY A 104 -7.36 -5.97 11.37
N LYS A 105 -7.08 -7.11 10.72
CA LYS A 105 -6.38 -7.16 9.45
C LYS A 105 -7.36 -6.95 8.29
N ILE A 106 -7.11 -5.93 7.48
CA ILE A 106 -7.95 -5.48 6.34
C ILE A 106 -9.31 -4.91 6.77
N PHE A 107 -10.02 -5.64 7.62
CA PHE A 107 -11.27 -5.21 8.25
C PHE A 107 -11.00 -4.92 9.72
N THR A 108 -10.96 -3.65 10.07
CA THR A 108 -11.07 -3.24 11.46
C THR A 108 -12.50 -3.56 11.94
N ALA A 109 -12.65 -3.95 13.21
CA ALA A 109 -13.98 -4.08 13.79
C ALA A 109 -14.66 -2.71 13.66
N LEU A 110 -15.79 -2.67 12.93
CA LEU A 110 -16.53 -1.44 12.70
C LEU A 110 -17.05 -0.87 14.02
N GLY A 111 -16.77 0.40 14.31
CA GLY A 111 -17.52 1.15 15.33
C GLY A 111 -16.73 2.23 16.05
N GLY A 112 -16.65 3.41 15.43
CA GLY A 112 -16.16 4.67 15.97
C GLY A 112 -16.26 5.74 14.89
#